data_AF-A0A1A8EHQ3-F1
#
_entry.id   AF-A0A1A8EHQ3-F1
#
_cell.length_a   1.000
_cell.length_b   1.000
_cell.length_c   1.000
_cell.angle_alpha   90.00
_cell.angle_beta   90.00
_cell.angle_gamma   90.00
#
_symmetry.space_group_name_H-M   'P 1'
#
loop_
_entity.id
_entity.type
_entity.pdbx_description
1 polymer ?
#
loop_
_entity_poly.entity_id
_entity_poly.type
_entity_poly.pdbx_seq_one_letter_code
_entity_poly.pdbx_strand_id
1 'polypeptide(L)'
;MLSGQEEGAFGWVTVNYLDDRLKQGLETTGALDLGGASTQISFVPKNYNISESPSNSVTFRLYGNDYNLYTHSFLCYGKDQVLRLALAHQTKSGPGEIADPCFHPGYSESKNYSVLYDSPCVSDRKPQGAPVTFHHKGEGNFQQCQEVVKNVFNFTSCKYSRCSFNGVFQPPLHGQFGAFSAYYFVMNFLNLTDTSVPLATVKDKLAKHCATPWNQIIQQHPKINVKYLAEYCFSGAYILTLLTEGYNFTSESYSSIKFIKKIKGSDAGWTLGYMLNLTNMIPAEAPDSPPLPHAGYVSIVTVIALLIFTLFIIFLCRFRPSSSKQPQIV
;
A
#
# COMPACT_ATOMS: atom_id res chain seq x y z
N MET A 1 -16.05 6.93 11.82
CA MET A 1 -15.34 6.63 10.56
C MET A 1 -13.86 6.80 10.82
N LEU A 2 -13.00 5.96 10.24
CA LEU A 2 -11.55 6.20 10.28
C LEU A 2 -11.24 7.49 9.50
N SER A 3 -10.22 8.23 9.93
CA SER A 3 -9.57 9.22 9.07
C SER A 3 -8.80 8.51 7.95
N GLY A 4 -8.58 9.18 6.82
CA GLY A 4 -7.81 8.61 5.72
C GLY A 4 -6.34 8.32 6.09
N GLN A 5 -5.81 9.01 7.11
CA GLN A 5 -4.45 8.80 7.62
C GLN A 5 -4.35 7.51 8.43
N GLU A 6 -5.35 7.23 9.28
CA GLU A 6 -5.52 5.94 9.95
C GLU A 6 -5.70 4.81 8.93
N GLU A 7 -6.51 5.01 7.89
CA GLU A 7 -6.71 4.03 6.83
C GLU A 7 -5.38 3.62 6.16
N GLY A 8 -4.59 4.59 5.70
CA GLY A 8 -3.27 4.32 5.13
C GLY A 8 -2.29 3.68 6.12
N ALA A 9 -2.25 4.19 7.35
CA ALA A 9 -1.35 3.68 8.38
C ALA A 9 -1.68 2.24 8.82
N PHE A 10 -2.96 1.89 8.98
CA PHE A 10 -3.36 0.50 9.25
C PHE A 10 -3.14 -0.41 8.04
N GLY A 11 -3.23 0.10 6.80
CA GLY A 11 -2.78 -0.61 5.61
C GLY A 11 -1.29 -0.95 5.66
N TRP A 12 -0.45 0.01 6.04
CA TRP A 12 0.99 -0.20 6.25
C TRP A 12 1.29 -1.20 7.37
N VAL A 13 0.57 -1.12 8.51
CA VAL A 13 0.69 -2.10 9.59
C VAL A 13 0.34 -3.50 9.08
N THR A 14 -0.76 -3.67 8.35
CA THR A 14 -1.15 -4.97 7.77
C THR A 14 -0.05 -5.57 6.89
N VAL A 15 0.49 -4.80 5.94
CA VAL A 15 1.51 -5.27 5.00
C VAL A 15 2.77 -5.75 5.74
N ASN A 16 3.23 -4.98 6.73
CA ASN A 16 4.46 -5.29 7.46
C ASN A 16 4.28 -6.32 8.58
N TYR A 17 3.08 -6.43 9.15
CA TYR A 17 2.72 -7.49 10.10
C TYR A 17 2.65 -8.85 9.39
N LEU A 18 1.93 -8.93 8.26
CA LEU A 18 1.79 -10.18 7.51
C LEU A 18 3.11 -10.68 6.92
N ASP A 19 4.06 -9.81 6.60
CA ASP A 19 5.41 -10.19 6.16
C ASP A 19 6.42 -10.39 7.31
N ASP A 20 5.96 -10.42 8.57
CA ASP A 20 6.76 -10.54 9.80
C ASP A 20 7.85 -9.45 9.99
N ARG A 21 7.81 -8.35 9.22
CA ARG A 21 8.84 -7.30 9.21
C ARG A 21 8.89 -6.52 10.52
N LEU A 22 7.71 -6.15 11.06
CA LEU A 22 7.61 -5.38 12.31
C LEU A 22 8.23 -6.14 13.48
N LYS A 23 7.91 -7.45 13.60
CA LYS A 23 8.42 -8.32 14.67
C LYS A 23 9.93 -8.57 14.56
N GLN A 24 10.48 -8.56 13.35
CA GLN A 24 11.91 -8.77 13.09
C GLN A 24 12.73 -7.47 13.06
N GLY A 25 12.11 -6.28 13.18
CA GLY A 25 12.80 -4.99 13.06
C GLY A 25 13.40 -4.73 11.67
N LEU A 26 12.83 -5.34 10.62
CA LEU A 26 13.34 -5.22 9.24
C LEU A 26 12.90 -3.91 8.57
N GLU A 27 13.60 -3.53 7.49
CA GLU A 27 13.15 -2.47 6.58
C GLU A 27 11.72 -2.76 6.11
N THR A 28 10.84 -1.79 6.31
CA THR A 28 9.40 -1.93 6.09
C THR A 28 9.01 -1.63 4.65
N THR A 29 8.04 -2.38 4.14
CA THR A 29 7.41 -2.14 2.84
C THR A 29 6.38 -1.01 2.98
N GLY A 30 6.43 0.00 2.11
CA GLY A 30 5.42 1.04 2.00
C GLY A 30 4.07 0.47 1.53
N ALA A 31 2.97 1.11 1.86
CA ALA A 31 1.61 0.74 1.44
C ALA A 31 1.08 1.76 0.43
N LEU A 32 0.47 1.26 -0.65
CA LEU A 32 -0.31 2.02 -1.61
C LEU A 32 -1.71 1.40 -1.67
N ASP A 33 -2.72 2.12 -1.19
CA ASP A 33 -4.12 1.70 -1.24
C ASP A 33 -4.88 2.54 -2.27
N LEU A 34 -5.78 1.91 -3.01
CA LEU A 34 -6.66 2.58 -3.98
C LEU A 34 -8.08 2.03 -3.83
N GLY A 35 -8.94 2.85 -3.24
CA GLY A 35 -10.37 2.61 -3.14
C GLY A 35 -11.16 3.26 -4.29
N GLY A 36 -12.49 3.24 -4.14
CA GLY A 36 -13.39 3.96 -5.06
C GLY A 36 -13.41 5.47 -4.82
N ALA A 37 -13.25 5.92 -3.57
CA ALA A 37 -13.38 7.33 -3.18
C ALA A 37 -12.07 8.06 -2.79
N SER A 38 -11.05 7.33 -2.36
CA SER A 38 -9.73 7.85 -1.96
C SER A 38 -8.60 6.92 -2.40
N THR A 39 -7.37 7.44 -2.35
CA THR A 39 -6.12 6.66 -2.45
C THR A 39 -5.16 7.10 -1.35
N GLN A 40 -4.36 6.17 -0.85
CA GLN A 40 -3.47 6.36 0.28
C GLN A 40 -2.05 5.95 -0.09
N ILE A 41 -1.07 6.68 0.42
CA ILE A 41 0.36 6.34 0.39
C ILE A 41 0.94 6.46 1.80
N SER A 42 1.58 5.40 2.28
CA SER A 42 2.13 5.34 3.63
C SER A 42 3.47 4.60 3.66
N PHE A 43 4.55 5.24 4.10
CA PHE A 43 5.89 4.62 4.18
C PHE A 43 6.81 5.34 5.17
N VAL A 44 7.89 4.68 5.60
CA VAL A 44 8.90 5.24 6.51
C VAL A 44 10.04 5.84 5.67
N PRO A 45 10.22 7.17 5.64
CA PRO A 45 11.27 7.80 4.83
C PRO A 45 12.61 7.81 5.56
N LYS A 46 13.72 7.57 4.84
CA LYS A 46 15.07 7.47 5.43
C LYS A 46 15.53 8.72 6.20
N ASN A 47 15.20 9.90 5.68
CA ASN A 47 15.58 11.21 6.24
C ASN A 47 14.32 12.07 6.45
N TYR A 48 13.34 11.60 7.23
CA TYR A 48 12.07 12.29 7.36
C TYR A 48 12.16 13.53 8.26
N ASN A 49 12.14 14.72 7.66
CA ASN A 49 11.88 15.96 8.38
C ASN A 49 10.38 16.12 8.69
N ILE A 50 9.95 15.61 9.84
CA ILE A 50 8.55 15.70 10.31
C ILE A 50 8.08 17.16 10.40
N SER A 51 8.96 18.11 10.74
CA SER A 51 8.60 19.53 10.91
C SER A 51 8.05 20.20 9.64
N GLU A 52 8.35 19.65 8.47
CA GLU A 52 7.89 20.17 7.18
C GLU A 52 6.41 19.88 6.92
N SER A 53 5.91 18.71 7.33
CA SER A 53 4.48 18.40 7.36
C SER A 53 4.13 17.49 8.53
N PRO A 54 3.97 18.04 9.76
CA PRO A 54 3.66 17.25 10.95
C PRO A 54 2.31 16.53 10.82
N SER A 55 1.36 17.15 10.11
CA SER A 55 0.04 16.59 9.84
C SER A 55 0.05 15.42 8.85
N ASN A 56 1.17 15.09 8.22
CA ASN A 56 1.32 13.86 7.41
C ASN A 56 2.24 12.83 8.09
N SER A 57 2.60 13.03 9.36
CA SER A 57 3.39 12.09 10.15
C SER A 57 2.52 11.35 11.15
N VAL A 58 2.72 10.05 11.27
CA VAL A 58 2.22 9.24 12.40
C VAL A 58 3.39 8.44 12.96
N THR A 59 3.64 8.58 14.26
CA THR A 59 4.71 7.83 14.93
C THR A 59 4.11 6.61 15.64
N PHE A 60 4.66 5.44 15.36
CA PHE A 60 4.31 4.19 16.02
C PHE A 60 5.50 3.65 16.81
N ARG A 61 5.23 2.96 17.93
CA ARG A 61 6.22 2.12 18.61
C ARG A 61 5.68 0.69 18.62
N LEU A 62 6.35 -0.22 17.91
CA LEU A 62 5.86 -1.59 17.65
C LEU A 62 7.04 -2.56 17.81
N TYR A 63 6.88 -3.60 18.64
CA TYR A 63 7.92 -4.59 18.94
C TYR A 63 9.28 -3.98 19.35
N GLY A 64 9.28 -2.87 20.10
CA GLY A 64 10.46 -2.16 20.59
C GLY A 64 11.08 -1.17 19.59
N ASN A 65 10.51 -1.04 18.39
CA ASN A 65 11.02 -0.18 17.33
C ASN A 65 10.12 1.04 17.14
N ASP A 66 10.73 2.23 17.05
CA ASP A 66 10.03 3.48 16.73
C ASP A 66 10.01 3.70 15.20
N TYR A 67 8.81 3.94 14.65
CA TYR A 67 8.57 4.16 13.22
C TYR A 67 7.94 5.53 12.99
N ASN A 68 8.65 6.42 12.31
CA ASN A 68 8.11 7.70 11.84
C ASN A 68 7.52 7.52 10.44
N LEU A 69 6.23 7.22 10.37
CA LEU A 69 5.51 6.95 9.15
C LEU A 69 5.03 8.25 8.51
N TYR A 70 5.43 8.51 7.25
CA TYR A 70 4.69 9.45 6.42
C TYR A 70 3.41 8.76 5.93
N THR A 71 2.26 9.42 6.04
CA THR A 71 0.97 8.94 5.53
C THR A 71 0.11 10.08 4.99
N HIS A 72 -0.48 9.88 3.82
CA HIS A 72 -1.46 10.81 3.24
C HIS A 72 -2.60 10.06 2.54
N SER A 73 -3.80 10.65 2.58
CA SER A 73 -4.99 10.14 1.91
C SER A 73 -5.59 11.23 1.03
N PHE A 74 -5.60 10.98 -0.27
CA PHE A 74 -6.15 11.88 -1.27
C PHE A 74 -7.63 11.55 -1.46
N LEU A 75 -8.50 12.23 -0.70
CA LEU A 75 -9.94 12.15 -0.89
C LEU A 75 -10.31 12.66 -2.30
N CYS A 76 -11.33 12.05 -2.91
CA CYS A 76 -11.74 12.23 -4.31
C CYS A 76 -10.77 11.66 -5.37
N TYR A 77 -9.62 11.13 -4.97
CA TYR A 77 -8.67 10.41 -5.85
C TYR A 77 -8.77 8.89 -5.71
N GLY A 78 -9.94 8.37 -5.32
CA GLY A 78 -10.27 6.97 -5.60
C GLY A 78 -10.71 6.80 -7.05
N LYS A 79 -10.61 5.59 -7.59
CA LYS A 79 -10.77 5.36 -9.04
C LYS A 79 -12.14 5.79 -9.60
N ASP A 80 -13.20 5.71 -8.80
CA ASP A 80 -14.56 6.04 -9.22
C ASP A 80 -14.80 7.57 -9.18
N GLN A 81 -14.23 8.23 -8.18
CA GLN A 81 -14.35 9.68 -8.01
C GLN A 81 -13.43 10.45 -8.97
N VAL A 82 -12.25 9.92 -9.28
CA VAL A 82 -11.37 10.55 -10.27
C VAL A 82 -11.88 10.38 -11.69
N LEU A 83 -12.61 9.30 -12.00
CA LEU A 83 -13.38 9.17 -13.25
C LEU A 83 -14.48 10.24 -13.33
N ARG A 84 -15.24 10.46 -12.25
CA ARG A 84 -16.21 11.56 -12.18
C ARG A 84 -15.54 12.93 -12.36
N LEU A 85 -14.37 13.16 -11.75
CA LEU A 85 -13.60 14.41 -11.91
C LEU A 85 -13.17 14.61 -13.38
N ALA A 86 -12.57 13.61 -14.02
CA ALA A 86 -12.14 13.68 -15.42
C ALA A 86 -13.30 14.00 -16.36
N LEU A 87 -14.42 13.27 -16.22
CA LEU A 87 -15.65 13.52 -16.98
C LEU A 87 -16.23 14.91 -16.68
N ALA A 88 -16.20 15.39 -15.44
CA ALA A 88 -16.64 16.74 -15.08
C ALA A 88 -15.74 17.85 -15.66
N HIS A 89 -14.44 17.58 -15.86
CA HIS A 89 -13.54 18.48 -16.59
C HIS A 89 -13.87 18.53 -18.09
N GLN A 90 -14.20 17.39 -18.72
CA GLN A 90 -14.62 17.32 -20.13
C GLN A 90 -16.02 17.93 -20.36
N THR A 91 -16.95 17.74 -19.42
CA THR A 91 -18.36 18.19 -19.54
C THR A 91 -18.66 19.56 -18.92
N LYS A 92 -17.62 20.31 -18.49
CA LYS A 92 -17.75 21.63 -17.82
C LYS A 92 -18.55 22.69 -18.58
N SER A 93 -18.69 22.57 -19.90
CA SER A 93 -19.46 23.49 -20.77
C SER A 93 -20.89 23.00 -21.05
N GLY A 94 -21.33 21.89 -20.44
CA GLY A 94 -22.62 21.27 -20.70
C GLY A 94 -22.80 20.70 -22.12
N PRO A 95 -21.79 20.09 -22.78
CA PRO A 95 -21.94 19.56 -24.13
C PRO A 95 -22.99 18.44 -24.21
N GLY A 96 -23.65 18.31 -25.35
CA GLY A 96 -24.56 17.19 -25.64
C GLY A 96 -23.84 15.88 -25.98
N GLU A 97 -22.56 15.94 -26.31
CA GLU A 97 -21.71 14.78 -26.63
C GLU A 97 -20.26 15.03 -26.19
N ILE A 98 -19.58 13.99 -25.69
CA ILE A 98 -18.13 13.96 -25.53
C ILE A 98 -17.53 12.77 -26.28
N ALA A 99 -16.34 13.00 -26.83
CA ALA A 99 -15.44 11.96 -27.29
C ALA A 99 -14.35 11.79 -26.22
N ASP A 100 -14.24 10.58 -25.66
CA ASP A 100 -13.37 10.28 -24.52
C ASP A 100 -12.28 9.27 -24.94
N PRO A 101 -11.00 9.67 -24.98
CA PRO A 101 -9.90 8.78 -25.32
C PRO A 101 -9.68 7.67 -24.27
N CYS A 102 -10.25 7.80 -23.06
CA CYS A 102 -10.13 6.80 -22.00
C CYS A 102 -11.12 5.62 -22.09
N PHE A 103 -12.04 5.63 -23.06
CA PHE A 103 -12.99 4.54 -23.30
C PHE A 103 -12.75 3.91 -24.68
N HIS A 104 -13.02 2.61 -24.81
CA HIS A 104 -12.70 1.82 -26.00
C HIS A 104 -13.38 2.33 -27.28
N PRO A 105 -12.78 2.18 -28.49
CA PRO A 105 -13.40 2.59 -29.74
C PRO A 105 -14.73 1.87 -29.95
N GLY A 106 -15.79 2.64 -30.22
CA GLY A 106 -17.15 2.12 -30.36
C GLY A 106 -17.89 1.86 -29.04
N TYR A 107 -17.31 2.21 -27.88
CA TYR A 107 -18.09 2.45 -26.67
C TYR A 107 -19.01 3.66 -26.89
N SER A 108 -20.26 3.55 -26.47
CA SER A 108 -21.30 4.55 -26.73
C SER A 108 -22.44 4.38 -25.71
N GLU A 109 -22.61 5.35 -24.81
CA GLU A 109 -23.69 5.37 -23.81
C GLU A 109 -24.27 6.78 -23.62
N SER A 110 -25.53 6.88 -23.21
CA SER A 110 -26.13 8.14 -22.76
C SER A 110 -25.99 8.25 -21.24
N LYS A 111 -25.37 9.33 -20.74
CA LYS A 111 -25.10 9.56 -19.31
C LYS A 111 -25.83 10.80 -18.82
N ASN A 112 -26.37 10.74 -17.61
CA ASN A 112 -27.14 11.83 -17.01
C ASN A 112 -26.24 12.78 -16.23
N TYR A 113 -26.37 14.09 -16.48
CA TYR A 113 -25.64 15.13 -15.74
C TYR A 113 -25.93 15.11 -14.24
N SER A 114 -27.15 14.76 -13.80
CA SER A 114 -27.44 14.69 -12.36
C SER A 114 -26.64 13.59 -11.66
N VAL A 115 -26.38 12.46 -12.33
CA VAL A 115 -25.67 11.28 -11.77
C VAL A 115 -24.14 11.43 -11.89
N LEU A 116 -23.64 12.15 -12.90
CA LEU A 116 -22.22 12.51 -12.95
C LEU A 116 -21.87 13.45 -11.79
N TYR A 117 -22.72 14.45 -11.53
CA TYR A 117 -22.49 15.52 -10.57
C TYR A 117 -23.17 15.29 -9.19
N ASP A 118 -23.58 14.06 -8.85
CA ASP A 118 -24.19 13.70 -7.55
C ASP A 118 -23.18 13.55 -6.39
N SER A 119 -21.88 13.59 -6.69
CA SER A 119 -20.81 13.39 -5.72
C SER A 119 -20.26 14.72 -5.18
N PRO A 120 -19.95 14.82 -3.86
CA PRO A 120 -19.27 15.97 -3.27
C PRO A 120 -17.92 16.33 -3.93
N CYS A 121 -17.32 15.40 -4.68
CA CYS A 121 -16.07 15.64 -5.41
C CYS A 121 -16.23 16.51 -6.67
N VAL A 122 -17.46 16.70 -7.15
CA VAL A 122 -17.75 17.37 -8.42
C VAL A 122 -19.02 18.24 -8.41
N SER A 123 -19.89 18.14 -7.40
CA SER A 123 -21.22 18.76 -7.40
C SER A 123 -21.22 20.29 -7.57
N ASP A 124 -20.14 20.95 -7.12
CA ASP A 124 -19.86 22.38 -7.30
C ASP A 124 -19.54 22.78 -8.75
N ARG A 125 -19.15 21.82 -9.59
CA ARG A 125 -18.70 22.02 -10.98
C ARG A 125 -19.82 21.85 -12.02
N LYS A 126 -21.06 21.66 -11.59
CA LYS A 126 -22.17 21.33 -12.50
C LYS A 126 -22.45 22.50 -13.46
N PRO A 127 -22.38 22.31 -14.80
CA PRO A 127 -22.69 23.35 -15.77
C PRO A 127 -24.13 23.86 -15.65
N GLN A 128 -24.30 25.18 -15.67
CA GLN A 128 -25.61 25.83 -15.76
C GLN A 128 -26.20 25.62 -17.17
N GLY A 129 -27.50 25.34 -17.26
CA GLY A 129 -28.19 25.16 -18.55
C GLY A 129 -27.83 23.89 -19.33
N ALA A 130 -27.04 22.98 -18.76
CA ALA A 130 -26.72 21.71 -19.41
C ALA A 130 -27.97 20.83 -19.66
N PRO A 131 -27.97 20.01 -20.72
CA PRO A 131 -29.07 19.08 -21.01
C PRO A 131 -29.19 18.01 -19.92
N VAL A 132 -30.30 17.27 -19.92
CA VAL A 132 -30.50 16.15 -18.97
C VAL A 132 -29.41 15.08 -19.15
N THR A 133 -29.04 14.79 -20.39
CA THR A 133 -28.06 13.77 -20.74
C THR A 133 -27.04 14.27 -21.76
N PHE A 134 -25.84 13.71 -21.72
CA PHE A 134 -24.86 13.78 -22.80
C PHE A 134 -24.56 12.38 -23.34
N HIS A 135 -24.17 12.31 -24.60
CA HIS A 135 -23.68 11.10 -25.23
C HIS A 135 -22.18 10.94 -24.98
N HIS A 136 -21.75 9.77 -24.53
CA HIS A 136 -20.35 9.47 -24.20
C HIS A 136 -19.84 8.43 -25.19
N LYS A 137 -18.95 8.84 -26.11
CA LYS A 137 -18.28 7.98 -27.08
C LYS A 137 -16.83 7.71 -26.67
N GLY A 138 -16.36 6.48 -26.84
CA GLY A 138 -14.96 6.12 -26.64
C GLY A 138 -14.12 6.22 -27.91
N GLU A 139 -12.91 6.78 -27.81
CA GLU A 139 -11.93 6.88 -28.91
C GLU A 139 -10.72 5.95 -28.76
N GLY A 140 -10.44 5.43 -27.55
CA GLY A 140 -9.41 4.41 -27.31
C GLY A 140 -7.97 4.85 -27.49
N ASN A 141 -7.60 6.07 -27.09
CA ASN A 141 -6.25 6.62 -27.24
C ASN A 141 -5.57 6.78 -25.88
N PHE A 142 -4.60 5.92 -25.56
CA PHE A 142 -3.94 5.96 -24.25
C PHE A 142 -3.17 7.26 -23.98
N GLN A 143 -2.47 7.82 -24.97
CA GLN A 143 -1.71 9.06 -24.79
C GLN A 143 -2.63 10.24 -24.48
N GLN A 144 -3.71 10.41 -25.23
CA GLN A 144 -4.72 11.43 -24.96
C GLN A 144 -5.47 11.16 -23.64
N CYS A 145 -5.70 9.89 -23.30
CA CYS A 145 -6.27 9.51 -22.00
C CYS A 145 -5.33 9.90 -20.83
N GLN A 146 -4.02 9.75 -20.98
CA GLN A 146 -3.08 10.24 -19.96
C GLN A 146 -3.22 11.75 -19.77
N GLU A 147 -3.41 12.54 -20.83
CA GLU A 147 -3.65 13.99 -20.71
C GLU A 147 -5.00 14.31 -20.06
N VAL A 148 -6.09 13.59 -20.39
CA VAL A 148 -7.38 13.69 -19.69
C VAL A 148 -7.22 13.42 -18.19
N VAL A 149 -6.46 12.37 -17.83
CA VAL A 149 -6.14 12.02 -16.45
C VAL A 149 -5.29 13.10 -15.77
N LYS A 150 -4.24 13.63 -16.42
CA LYS A 150 -3.37 14.68 -15.85
C LYS A 150 -4.15 15.93 -15.46
N ASN A 151 -5.18 16.30 -16.23
CA ASN A 151 -6.00 17.48 -15.97
C ASN A 151 -6.77 17.46 -14.64
N VAL A 152 -6.88 16.30 -13.96
CA VAL A 152 -7.48 16.21 -12.62
C VAL A 152 -6.49 16.54 -11.49
N PHE A 153 -5.18 16.59 -11.78
CA PHE A 153 -4.11 16.87 -10.84
C PHE A 153 -3.57 18.30 -10.98
N ASN A 154 -3.07 18.89 -9.88
CA ASN A 154 -2.30 20.12 -9.92
C ASN A 154 -0.84 19.86 -9.51
N PHE A 155 0.09 19.93 -10.46
CA PHE A 155 1.52 19.75 -10.24
C PHE A 155 2.32 21.07 -10.11
N THR A 156 1.69 22.24 -10.29
CA THR A 156 2.41 23.52 -10.43
C THR A 156 2.63 24.26 -9.12
N SER A 157 1.82 23.99 -8.09
CA SER A 157 1.94 24.63 -6.78
C SER A 157 2.51 23.67 -5.75
N CYS A 158 3.64 24.04 -5.14
CA CYS A 158 4.20 23.38 -3.98
C CYS A 158 4.80 24.42 -3.02
N LYS A 159 4.42 24.37 -1.74
CA LYS A 159 4.95 25.25 -0.68
C LYS A 159 6.06 24.59 0.15
N TYR A 160 6.28 23.31 -0.08
CA TYR A 160 7.25 22.47 0.60
C TYR A 160 8.49 22.27 -0.30
N SER A 161 9.55 21.64 0.21
CA SER A 161 10.74 21.26 -0.56
C SER A 161 10.44 20.32 -1.73
N ARG A 162 9.30 19.62 -1.65
CA ARG A 162 8.77 18.71 -2.68
C ARG A 162 7.32 18.37 -2.35
N CYS A 163 6.55 18.10 -3.41
CA CYS A 163 5.17 17.66 -3.31
C CYS A 163 4.95 16.42 -4.18
N SER A 164 3.84 15.73 -3.92
CA SER A 164 3.22 14.80 -4.85
C SER A 164 2.39 15.60 -5.88
N PHE A 165 1.15 15.88 -5.54
CA PHE A 165 0.25 16.75 -6.29
C PHE A 165 -0.62 17.59 -5.35
N ASN A 166 -1.35 18.57 -5.90
CA ASN A 166 -2.21 19.50 -5.17
C ASN A 166 -1.52 20.25 -4.02
N GLY A 167 -0.20 20.47 -4.12
CA GLY A 167 0.60 21.10 -3.08
C GLY A 167 0.78 20.26 -1.81
N VAL A 168 0.49 18.96 -1.84
CA VAL A 168 0.69 18.04 -0.72
C VAL A 168 2.15 17.60 -0.64
N PHE A 169 2.79 17.87 0.50
CA PHE A 169 4.14 17.38 0.80
C PHE A 169 4.24 15.86 0.62
N GLN A 170 5.30 15.39 -0.03
CA GLN A 170 5.64 13.96 -0.05
C GLN A 170 7.17 13.78 0.03
N PRO A 171 7.71 13.06 1.03
CA PRO A 171 9.15 12.83 1.13
C PRO A 171 9.65 11.96 -0.05
N PRO A 172 10.98 11.90 -0.32
CA PRO A 172 11.51 10.97 -1.31
C PRO A 172 11.10 9.53 -0.98
N LEU A 173 10.61 8.81 -2.00
CA LEU A 173 10.27 7.39 -1.90
C LEU A 173 11.48 6.57 -1.42
N HIS A 174 11.22 5.58 -0.57
CA HIS A 174 12.25 4.70 -0.01
C HIS A 174 11.69 3.29 0.21
N GLY A 175 12.54 2.27 0.06
CA GLY A 175 12.18 0.87 0.23
C GLY A 175 11.35 0.29 -0.92
N GLN A 176 10.68 -0.83 -0.62
CA GLN A 176 9.71 -1.49 -1.51
C GLN A 176 8.29 -1.00 -1.19
N PHE A 177 7.36 -1.09 -2.15
CA PHE A 177 5.96 -0.71 -1.97
C PHE A 177 4.99 -1.83 -2.34
N GLY A 178 4.03 -2.12 -1.46
CA GLY A 178 2.91 -3.02 -1.70
C GLY A 178 1.68 -2.23 -2.16
N ALA A 179 1.24 -2.44 -3.39
CA ALA A 179 0.06 -1.80 -3.98
C ALA A 179 -1.12 -2.78 -4.02
N PHE A 180 -2.18 -2.50 -3.26
CA PHE A 180 -3.32 -3.41 -3.06
C PHE A 180 -4.66 -2.76 -3.39
N SER A 181 -5.77 -3.40 -3.01
CA SER A 181 -7.13 -3.00 -3.41
C SER A 181 -7.24 -2.84 -4.93
N ALA A 182 -7.79 -1.73 -5.44
CA ALA A 182 -8.01 -1.56 -6.87
C ALA A 182 -6.71 -1.50 -7.69
N TYR A 183 -5.56 -1.14 -7.11
CA TYR A 183 -4.27 -1.27 -7.79
C TYR A 183 -4.05 -2.71 -8.27
N TYR A 184 -4.19 -3.68 -7.37
CA TYR A 184 -4.04 -5.09 -7.73
C TYR A 184 -5.12 -5.53 -8.72
N PHE A 185 -6.41 -5.27 -8.46
CA PHE A 185 -7.48 -5.80 -9.31
C PHE A 185 -7.46 -5.25 -10.75
N VAL A 186 -7.15 -3.96 -10.94
CA VAL A 186 -7.02 -3.36 -12.28
C VAL A 186 -5.78 -3.88 -12.99
N MET A 187 -4.61 -3.84 -12.35
CA MET A 187 -3.37 -4.27 -12.99
C MET A 187 -3.34 -5.79 -13.24
N ASN A 188 -4.02 -6.59 -12.42
CA ASN A 188 -4.19 -8.03 -12.64
C ASN A 188 -5.11 -8.32 -13.84
N PHE A 189 -6.23 -7.59 -14.00
CA PHE A 189 -7.08 -7.72 -15.18
C PHE A 189 -6.31 -7.38 -16.47
N LEU A 190 -5.52 -6.31 -16.44
CA LEU A 190 -4.71 -5.85 -17.58
C LEU A 190 -3.45 -6.71 -17.85
N ASN A 191 -3.14 -7.68 -16.99
CA ASN A 191 -1.90 -8.47 -17.02
C ASN A 191 -0.62 -7.60 -16.95
N LEU A 192 -0.63 -6.63 -16.03
CA LEU A 192 0.41 -5.63 -15.76
C LEU A 192 0.93 -5.66 -14.29
N THR A 193 0.70 -6.74 -13.55
CA THR A 193 1.17 -6.88 -12.16
C THR A 193 2.68 -7.16 -12.04
N ASP A 194 3.31 -7.58 -13.13
CA ASP A 194 4.77 -7.74 -13.19
C ASP A 194 5.43 -6.36 -13.39
N THR A 195 6.18 -5.93 -12.39
CA THR A 195 6.92 -4.66 -12.37
C THR A 195 8.40 -4.82 -12.72
N SER A 196 8.84 -6.05 -13.03
CA SER A 196 10.20 -6.30 -13.53
C SER A 196 10.36 -5.96 -15.02
N VAL A 197 9.26 -5.90 -15.78
CA VAL A 197 9.26 -5.42 -17.16
C VAL A 197 9.42 -3.89 -17.22
N PRO A 198 10.07 -3.34 -18.26
CA PRO A 198 10.23 -1.90 -18.39
C PRO A 198 8.89 -1.14 -18.40
N LEU A 199 8.84 0.00 -17.72
CA LEU A 199 7.66 0.88 -17.65
C LEU A 199 7.13 1.27 -19.05
N ALA A 200 8.01 1.40 -20.06
CA ALA A 200 7.61 1.61 -21.45
C ALA A 200 6.75 0.45 -21.99
N THR A 201 7.14 -0.80 -21.73
CA THR A 201 6.38 -1.99 -22.12
C THR A 201 5.03 -2.08 -21.41
N VAL A 202 4.94 -1.62 -20.16
CA VAL A 202 3.67 -1.50 -19.43
C VAL A 202 2.74 -0.50 -20.11
N LYS A 203 3.26 0.69 -20.48
CA LYS A 203 2.53 1.71 -21.25
C LYS A 203 2.08 1.19 -22.63
N ASP A 204 2.94 0.48 -23.36
CA ASP A 204 2.60 -0.10 -24.67
C ASP A 204 1.49 -1.16 -24.60
N LYS A 205 1.52 -2.02 -23.58
CA LYS A 205 0.46 -3.02 -23.34
C LYS A 205 -0.88 -2.34 -23.04
N LEU A 206 -0.87 -1.32 -22.18
CA LEU A 206 -2.08 -0.55 -21.87
C LEU A 206 -2.60 0.24 -23.08
N ALA A 207 -1.72 0.82 -23.90
CA ALA A 207 -2.09 1.48 -25.14
C ALA A 207 -2.82 0.54 -26.11
N LYS A 208 -2.33 -0.70 -26.28
CA LYS A 208 -3.01 -1.74 -27.07
C LYS A 208 -4.37 -2.12 -26.49
N HIS A 209 -4.49 -2.23 -25.16
CA HIS A 209 -5.78 -2.49 -24.50
C HIS A 209 -6.79 -1.36 -24.76
N CYS A 210 -6.41 -0.11 -24.51
CA CYS A 210 -7.26 1.06 -24.77
C CYS A 210 -7.74 1.14 -26.23
N ALA A 211 -6.86 0.88 -27.20
CA ALA A 211 -7.18 0.90 -28.62
C ALA A 211 -8.00 -0.32 -29.11
N THR A 212 -8.23 -1.33 -28.27
CA THR A 212 -9.02 -2.52 -28.65
C THR A 212 -10.52 -2.15 -28.74
N PRO A 213 -11.21 -2.42 -29.87
CA PRO A 213 -12.63 -2.10 -30.05
C PRO A 213 -13.55 -2.70 -28.99
N TRP A 214 -14.56 -1.94 -28.60
CA TRP A 214 -15.45 -2.27 -27.49
C TRP A 214 -16.21 -3.60 -27.64
N ASN A 215 -16.62 -3.93 -28.87
CA ASN A 215 -17.27 -5.21 -29.16
C ASN A 215 -16.34 -6.42 -28.93
N GLN A 216 -15.04 -6.28 -29.23
CA GLN A 216 -14.05 -7.34 -28.97
C GLN A 216 -13.80 -7.50 -27.47
N ILE A 217 -13.70 -6.39 -26.73
CA ILE A 217 -13.55 -6.39 -25.27
C ILE A 217 -14.72 -7.13 -24.58
N ILE A 218 -15.97 -6.85 -24.97
CA ILE A 218 -17.15 -7.57 -24.46
C ILE A 218 -17.07 -9.07 -24.79
N GLN A 219 -16.72 -9.44 -26.02
CA GLN A 219 -16.63 -10.84 -26.46
C GLN A 219 -15.52 -11.63 -25.74
N GLN A 220 -14.40 -10.98 -25.42
CA GLN A 220 -13.29 -11.58 -24.69
C GLN A 220 -13.58 -11.77 -23.19
N HIS A 221 -14.45 -10.93 -22.62
CA HIS A 221 -14.70 -10.89 -21.17
C HIS A 221 -16.20 -11.00 -20.77
N PRO A 222 -16.97 -11.98 -21.28
CA PRO A 222 -18.43 -12.04 -21.12
C PRO A 222 -18.92 -12.29 -19.69
N LYS A 223 -18.01 -12.61 -18.75
CA LYS A 223 -18.32 -12.85 -17.33
C LYS A 223 -18.08 -11.62 -16.44
N ILE A 224 -17.53 -10.53 -16.99
CA ILE A 224 -17.23 -9.31 -16.24
C ILE A 224 -18.39 -8.32 -16.40
N ASN A 225 -18.76 -7.62 -15.33
CA ASN A 225 -19.79 -6.59 -15.41
C ASN A 225 -19.34 -5.47 -16.37
N VAL A 226 -20.20 -5.15 -17.33
CA VAL A 226 -19.95 -4.20 -18.43
C VAL A 226 -19.42 -2.85 -17.93
N LYS A 227 -19.91 -2.36 -16.77
CA LYS A 227 -19.43 -1.11 -16.17
C LYS A 227 -17.92 -1.17 -15.87
N TYR A 228 -17.47 -2.16 -15.11
CA TYR A 228 -16.05 -2.30 -14.78
C TYR A 228 -15.21 -2.56 -16.03
N LEU A 229 -15.77 -3.31 -16.98
CA LEU A 229 -15.08 -3.64 -18.23
C LEU A 229 -14.79 -2.38 -19.08
N ALA A 230 -15.73 -1.42 -19.13
CA ALA A 230 -15.53 -0.14 -19.81
C ALA A 230 -14.50 0.78 -19.10
N GLU A 231 -14.37 0.66 -17.78
CA GLU A 231 -13.54 1.52 -16.94
C GLU A 231 -12.05 1.11 -16.90
N TYR A 232 -11.63 -0.04 -17.46
CA TYR A 232 -10.25 -0.54 -17.28
C TYR A 232 -9.19 0.25 -18.04
N CYS A 233 -9.46 0.79 -19.23
CA CYS A 233 -8.54 1.69 -19.92
C CYS A 233 -8.28 2.96 -19.07
N PHE A 234 -9.35 3.67 -18.68
CA PHE A 234 -9.26 4.80 -17.74
C PHE A 234 -8.53 4.43 -16.45
N SER A 235 -8.91 3.33 -15.79
CA SER A 235 -8.36 2.94 -14.49
C SER A 235 -6.87 2.58 -14.58
N GLY A 236 -6.44 1.93 -15.66
CA GLY A 236 -5.03 1.65 -15.92
C GLY A 236 -4.23 2.93 -16.18
N ALA A 237 -4.77 3.84 -17.00
CA ALA A 237 -4.12 5.12 -17.29
C ALA A 237 -4.02 5.99 -16.02
N TYR A 238 -5.08 6.00 -15.22
CA TYR A 238 -5.11 6.65 -13.91
C TYR A 238 -4.05 6.09 -12.97
N ILE A 239 -3.97 4.76 -12.81
CA ILE A 239 -2.96 4.12 -11.95
C ILE A 239 -1.54 4.46 -12.41
N LEU A 240 -1.24 4.38 -13.71
CA LEU A 240 0.11 4.71 -14.20
C LEU A 240 0.44 6.19 -13.95
N THR A 241 -0.44 7.12 -14.31
CA THR A 241 -0.18 8.56 -14.09
C THR A 241 -0.09 8.90 -12.59
N LEU A 242 -0.94 8.32 -11.74
CA LEU A 242 -0.86 8.50 -10.29
C LEU A 242 0.46 7.99 -9.72
N LEU A 243 0.94 6.81 -10.15
CA LEU A 243 2.23 6.29 -9.68
C LEU A 243 3.41 7.11 -10.21
N THR A 244 3.45 7.39 -11.52
CA THR A 244 4.65 7.97 -12.15
C THR A 244 4.75 9.48 -12.04
N GLU A 245 3.61 10.19 -12.05
CA GLU A 245 3.57 11.67 -12.00
C GLU A 245 3.00 12.17 -10.67
N GLY A 246 2.03 11.47 -10.07
CA GLY A 246 1.48 11.78 -8.75
C GLY A 246 2.45 11.48 -7.60
N TYR A 247 2.89 10.23 -7.48
CA TYR A 247 3.79 9.76 -6.41
C TYR A 247 5.27 9.76 -6.82
N ASN A 248 5.57 10.07 -8.08
CA ASN A 248 6.93 10.21 -8.62
C ASN A 248 7.77 8.90 -8.58
N PHE A 249 7.13 7.76 -8.87
CA PHE A 249 7.83 6.52 -9.22
C PHE A 249 8.40 6.63 -10.65
N THR A 250 9.73 6.68 -10.76
CA THR A 250 10.45 6.81 -12.03
C THR A 250 10.56 5.47 -12.74
N SER A 251 11.11 5.45 -13.97
CA SER A 251 11.39 4.20 -14.70
C SER A 251 12.26 3.22 -13.91
N GLU A 252 13.15 3.74 -13.07
CA GLU A 252 14.05 2.96 -12.21
C GLU A 252 13.32 2.45 -10.96
N SER A 253 12.57 3.33 -10.26
CA SER A 253 11.91 2.98 -9.00
C SER A 253 10.56 2.28 -9.16
N TYR A 254 9.94 2.27 -10.35
CA TYR A 254 8.70 1.51 -10.62
C TYR A 254 8.82 0.02 -10.27
N SER A 255 10.02 -0.56 -10.46
CA SER A 255 10.34 -1.95 -10.09
C SER A 255 10.29 -2.25 -8.58
N SER A 256 10.25 -1.22 -7.72
CA SER A 256 10.08 -1.37 -6.26
C SER A 256 8.63 -1.62 -5.84
N ILE A 257 7.67 -1.44 -6.75
CA ILE A 257 6.25 -1.69 -6.52
C ILE A 257 5.97 -3.19 -6.70
N LYS A 258 5.16 -3.77 -5.82
CA LYS A 258 4.57 -5.11 -5.96
C LYS A 258 3.06 -4.98 -5.86
N PHE A 259 2.33 -5.49 -6.85
CA PHE A 259 0.88 -5.53 -6.80
C PHE A 259 0.42 -6.74 -5.96
N ILE A 260 -0.23 -6.48 -4.82
CA ILE A 260 -0.51 -7.49 -3.80
C ILE A 260 -2.02 -7.68 -3.65
N LYS A 261 -2.46 -8.94 -3.78
CA LYS A 261 -3.81 -9.37 -3.34
C LYS A 261 -3.81 -9.84 -1.90
N LYS A 262 -2.88 -10.76 -1.58
CA LYS A 262 -2.79 -11.47 -0.31
C LYS A 262 -1.35 -11.61 0.12
N ILE A 263 -1.12 -11.62 1.43
CA ILE A 263 0.16 -11.94 2.07
C ILE A 263 -0.11 -13.08 3.06
N LYS A 264 0.60 -14.21 2.92
CA LYS A 264 0.42 -15.44 3.71
C LYS A 264 -1.04 -15.90 3.85
N GLY A 265 -1.84 -15.73 2.78
CA GLY A 265 -3.26 -16.16 2.71
C GLY A 265 -4.28 -15.10 3.12
N SER A 266 -3.89 -14.10 3.90
CA SER A 266 -4.73 -12.96 4.31
C SER A 266 -4.75 -11.87 3.24
N ASP A 267 -5.90 -11.23 3.01
CA ASP A 267 -6.02 -10.12 2.06
C ASP A 267 -5.28 -8.87 2.55
N ALA A 268 -4.64 -8.16 1.60
CA ALA A 268 -3.98 -6.89 1.89
C ALA A 268 -5.01 -5.75 1.93
N GLY A 269 -4.97 -4.95 2.99
CA GLY A 269 -5.92 -3.89 3.29
C GLY A 269 -5.75 -3.35 4.71
N TRP A 270 -6.44 -2.29 5.08
CA TRP A 270 -6.32 -1.67 6.40
C TRP A 270 -7.02 -2.43 7.54
N THR A 271 -7.96 -3.33 7.24
CA THR A 271 -8.84 -3.96 8.22
C THR A 271 -8.10 -4.79 9.28
N LEU A 272 -7.04 -5.51 8.90
CA LEU A 272 -6.25 -6.31 9.84
C LEU A 272 -5.45 -5.43 10.81
N GLY A 273 -4.73 -4.41 10.31
CA GLY A 273 -4.00 -3.44 11.13
C GLY A 273 -4.92 -2.70 12.11
N TYR A 274 -6.12 -2.32 11.67
CA TYR A 274 -7.14 -1.73 12.54
C TYR A 274 -7.58 -2.68 13.65
N MET A 275 -7.89 -3.94 13.30
CA MET A 275 -8.26 -4.98 14.26
C MET A 275 -7.14 -5.22 15.30
N LEU A 276 -5.89 -5.38 14.84
CA LEU A 276 -4.72 -5.63 15.70
C LEU A 276 -4.46 -4.48 16.68
N ASN A 277 -4.71 -3.24 16.26
CA ASN A 277 -4.62 -2.06 17.11
C ASN A 277 -5.75 -2.03 18.14
N LEU A 278 -7.01 -2.24 17.74
CA LEU A 278 -8.14 -2.28 18.67
C LEU A 278 -8.06 -3.39 19.71
N THR A 279 -7.44 -4.52 19.37
CA THR A 279 -7.26 -5.67 20.29
C THR A 279 -5.97 -5.64 21.09
N ASN A 280 -5.14 -4.59 20.95
CA ASN A 280 -3.80 -4.47 21.54
C ASN A 280 -2.91 -5.71 21.29
N MET A 281 -3.06 -6.35 20.12
CA MET A 281 -2.32 -7.57 19.77
C MET A 281 -0.91 -7.32 19.23
N ILE A 282 -0.57 -6.06 18.88
CA ILE A 282 0.80 -5.65 18.60
C ILE A 282 1.35 -4.95 19.85
N PRO A 283 2.32 -5.55 20.57
CA PRO A 283 2.94 -4.91 21.73
C PRO A 283 3.84 -3.75 21.30
N ALA A 284 3.92 -2.72 22.15
CA ALA A 284 4.80 -1.58 21.92
C ALA A 284 6.28 -1.98 22.06
N GLU A 285 6.61 -2.81 23.05
CA GLU A 285 7.96 -3.35 23.27
C GLU A 285 8.14 -4.76 22.67
N ALA A 286 9.39 -5.15 22.46
CA ALA A 286 9.72 -6.55 22.16
C ALA A 286 9.43 -7.44 23.39
N PRO A 287 9.04 -8.71 23.21
CA PRO A 287 8.93 -9.65 24.33
C PRO A 287 10.26 -9.80 25.05
N ASP A 288 10.23 -9.89 26.39
CA ASP A 288 11.43 -10.10 27.20
C ASP A 288 12.22 -11.32 26.70
N SER A 289 13.44 -11.08 26.22
CA SER A 289 14.36 -12.17 25.89
C SER A 289 15.13 -12.56 27.14
N PRO A 290 15.25 -13.87 27.46
CA PRO A 290 16.03 -14.30 28.62
C PRO A 290 17.49 -13.87 28.44
N PRO A 291 18.18 -13.43 29.52
CA PRO A 291 19.50 -12.80 29.45
C PRO A 291 20.62 -13.73 28.94
N LEU A 292 20.32 -15.02 28.77
CA LEU A 292 21.21 -16.05 28.27
C LEU A 292 20.45 -16.90 27.23
N PRO A 293 21.08 -17.25 26.09
CA PRO A 293 20.51 -18.25 25.20
C PRO A 293 20.40 -19.60 25.92
N HIS A 294 19.48 -20.46 25.49
CA HIS A 294 19.19 -21.74 26.15
C HIS A 294 20.44 -22.60 26.41
N ALA A 295 21.38 -22.62 25.46
CA ALA A 295 22.67 -23.32 25.63
C ALA A 295 23.53 -22.71 26.76
N GLY A 296 23.56 -21.38 26.89
CA GLY A 296 24.25 -20.69 27.98
C GLY A 296 23.61 -20.96 29.34
N TYR A 297 22.27 -20.98 29.43
CA TYR A 297 21.55 -21.35 30.64
C TYR A 297 21.86 -22.80 31.07
N VAL A 298 21.79 -23.76 30.14
CA VAL A 298 22.16 -25.17 30.39
C VAL A 298 23.63 -25.30 30.81
N SER A 299 24.53 -24.52 30.21
CA SER A 299 25.96 -24.52 30.55
C SER A 299 26.20 -24.02 31.98
N ILE A 300 25.52 -22.95 32.40
CA ILE A 300 25.64 -22.42 33.77
C ILE A 300 25.04 -23.39 34.79
N VAL A 301 23.85 -23.95 34.52
CA VAL A 301 23.21 -24.93 35.41
C VAL A 301 24.08 -26.19 35.57
N THR A 302 24.68 -26.69 34.49
CA THR A 302 25.57 -27.87 34.56
C THR A 302 26.87 -27.58 35.29
N VAL A 303 27.50 -26.41 35.09
CA VAL A 303 28.69 -26.00 35.86
C VAL A 303 28.37 -25.88 37.36
N ILE A 304 27.24 -25.25 37.72
CA ILE A 304 26.81 -25.14 39.12
C ILE A 304 26.55 -26.53 39.73
N ALA A 305 25.88 -27.43 39.01
CA ALA A 305 25.65 -28.79 39.47
C ALA A 305 26.96 -29.57 39.72
N LEU A 306 27.96 -29.43 38.84
CA LEU A 306 29.29 -30.02 39.01
C LEU A 306 30.06 -29.42 40.19
N LEU A 307 29.94 -28.11 40.43
CA LEU A 307 30.54 -27.45 41.60
C LEU A 307 29.89 -27.93 42.91
N ILE A 308 28.57 -28.06 42.95
CA ILE A 308 27.85 -28.61 44.12
C ILE A 308 28.25 -30.08 44.35
N PHE A 309 28.32 -30.89 43.29
CA PHE A 309 28.70 -32.30 43.38
C PHE A 309 30.15 -32.50 43.85
N THR A 310 31.09 -31.69 43.36
CA THR A 310 32.49 -31.74 43.81
C THR A 310 32.65 -31.27 45.26
N LEU A 311 31.95 -30.20 45.68
CA LEU A 311 31.89 -29.78 47.08
C LEU A 311 31.28 -30.87 47.99
N PHE A 312 30.23 -31.55 47.53
CA PHE A 312 29.62 -32.67 48.25
C PHE A 312 30.58 -33.86 48.40
N ILE A 313 31.34 -34.22 47.36
CA ILE A 313 32.40 -35.24 47.45
C ILE A 313 33.49 -34.82 48.43
N ILE A 314 33.96 -33.55 48.38
CA ILE A 314 34.97 -33.04 49.32
C ILE A 314 34.46 -33.10 50.77
N PHE A 315 33.20 -32.77 51.00
CA PHE A 315 32.53 -32.89 52.30
C PHE A 315 32.49 -34.34 52.77
N LEU A 316 32.00 -35.27 51.95
CA LEU A 316 31.98 -36.71 52.27
C LEU A 316 33.38 -37.28 52.54
N CYS A 317 34.39 -36.86 51.79
CA CYS A 317 35.78 -37.29 52.00
C CYS A 317 36.37 -36.73 53.31
N ARG A 318 35.99 -35.52 53.75
CA ARG A 318 36.43 -34.95 55.03
C ARG A 318 35.71 -35.55 56.24
N PHE A 319 34.48 -36.04 56.08
CA PHE A 319 33.72 -36.72 57.13
C PHE A 319 33.86 -38.25 57.12
N ARG A 320 34.72 -38.81 56.26
CA ARG A 320 35.00 -40.25 56.24
C ARG A 320 35.87 -40.62 57.46
N PRO A 321 35.40 -41.47 58.40
CA PRO A 321 36.19 -41.81 59.57
C PRO A 321 37.49 -42.51 59.17
N SER A 322 38.61 -42.13 59.79
CA SER A 322 39.88 -42.85 59.63
C SER A 322 39.73 -44.25 60.22
N SER A 323 39.50 -45.24 59.36
CA SER A 323 39.39 -46.63 59.78
C SER A 323 40.79 -47.18 60.07
N SER A 324 41.13 -47.23 61.36
CA SER A 324 42.38 -47.79 61.86
C SER A 324 42.55 -49.23 61.38
N LYS A 325 43.63 -49.49 60.63
CA LYS A 325 44.09 -50.85 60.34
C LYS A 325 45.11 -51.27 61.40
N GLN A 326 44.65 -52.02 62.39
CA GLN A 326 45.52 -52.90 63.19
C GLN A 326 45.74 -54.22 62.45
N PRO A 327 46.99 -54.66 62.22
CA PRO A 327 47.32 -56.06 61.98
C PRO A 327 47.73 -56.74 63.30
N GLN A 328 47.21 -57.95 63.56
CA GLN A 328 47.72 -58.82 64.62
C GLN A 328 49.04 -59.48 64.19
N ILE A 329 50.10 -59.35 64.99
CA ILE A 329 51.18 -60.33 65.20
C ILE A 329 51.74 -60.08 66.62
N VAL A 330 51.71 -61.02 67.57
CA VAL A 330 50.90 -62.25 67.67
C VAL A 330 49.62 -61.90 68.44
#